data_AF-A0A2T0WWZ5-F1
#
_entry.id   AF-A0A2T0WWZ5-F1
#
_cell.length_a   1.000
_cell.length_b   1.000
_cell.length_c   1.000
_cell.angle_alpha   90.00
_cell.angle_beta   90.00
_cell.angle_gamma   90.00
#
_symmetry.space_group_name_H-M   'P 1'
#
loop_
_entity.id
_entity.type
_entity.pdbx_description
1 polymer ?
#
loop_
_entity_poly.entity_id
_entity_poly.type
_entity_poly.pdbx_seq_one_letter_code
_entity_poly.pdbx_strand_id
1 'polypeptide(L)'
;MSRKLPLSLCFLALAGAVSAQETFEFEEALVEQCFQNAAEFGRSDDCVGMAAGLCMEKNEGGWSTYGMMACQGLEIAVWDAKLNGEYQRVLAQAKQMDAEYMDAGAAVPSQEEALREMQRAWIAFRDGTCGYERSLWGNGTGGGPASGGCMMRMTAAQAIYLAGHGQEY
;
A
#
# COMPACT_ATOMS: atom_id res chain seq x y z
N MET A 1 -24.88 -70.24 -15.50
CA MET A 1 -25.80 -69.09 -15.40
C MET A 1 -25.19 -68.09 -14.42
N SER A 2 -24.39 -67.13 -14.88
CA SER A 2 -23.72 -66.15 -14.02
C SER A 2 -24.57 -64.89 -13.86
N ARG A 3 -24.99 -64.58 -12.63
CA ARG A 3 -25.64 -63.32 -12.26
C ARG A 3 -24.58 -62.20 -12.20
N LYS A 4 -24.75 -61.15 -13.01
CA LYS A 4 -23.97 -59.91 -12.91
C LYS A 4 -24.63 -59.00 -11.88
N LEU A 5 -23.87 -58.55 -10.88
CA LEU A 5 -24.28 -57.52 -9.91
C LEU A 5 -23.82 -56.14 -10.46
N PRO A 6 -24.68 -55.11 -10.55
CA PRO A 6 -24.27 -53.81 -11.07
C PRO A 6 -23.49 -53.02 -10.01
N LEU A 7 -22.34 -52.50 -10.41
CA LEU A 7 -21.51 -51.59 -9.62
C LEU A 7 -22.16 -50.19 -9.66
N SER A 8 -22.84 -49.79 -8.58
CA SER A 8 -23.34 -48.42 -8.41
C SER A 8 -22.18 -47.46 -8.18
N LEU A 9 -22.00 -46.53 -9.11
CA LEU A 9 -21.04 -45.44 -9.04
C LEU A 9 -21.68 -44.28 -8.26
N CYS A 10 -21.32 -44.10 -6.99
CA CYS A 10 -21.69 -42.91 -6.21
C CYS A 10 -20.86 -41.71 -6.69
N PHE A 11 -21.48 -40.78 -7.43
CA PHE A 11 -20.94 -39.45 -7.66
C PHE A 11 -21.03 -38.64 -6.36
N LEU A 12 -19.91 -38.46 -5.66
CA LEU A 12 -19.79 -37.44 -4.61
C LEU A 12 -19.67 -36.07 -5.29
N ALA A 13 -20.74 -35.26 -5.18
CA ALA A 13 -20.67 -33.84 -5.50
C ALA A 13 -19.80 -33.15 -4.43
N LEU A 14 -18.59 -32.69 -4.81
CA LEU A 14 -17.85 -31.74 -3.99
C LEU A 14 -18.58 -30.40 -4.07
N ALA A 15 -19.39 -30.09 -3.06
CA ALA A 15 -19.81 -28.73 -2.80
C ALA A 15 -18.55 -27.94 -2.41
N GLY A 16 -18.05 -27.11 -3.32
CA GLY A 16 -16.98 -26.17 -3.00
C GLY A 16 -17.47 -25.22 -1.91
N ALA A 17 -16.78 -25.19 -0.79
CA ALA A 17 -16.99 -24.15 0.22
C ALA A 17 -16.57 -22.81 -0.41
N VAL A 18 -17.56 -22.00 -0.81
CA VAL A 18 -17.33 -20.58 -1.05
C VAL A 18 -16.98 -19.99 0.31
N SER A 19 -15.71 -19.69 0.54
CA SER A 19 -15.32 -18.88 1.69
C SER A 19 -15.95 -17.50 1.46
N ALA A 20 -16.89 -17.11 2.32
CA ALA A 20 -17.32 -15.72 2.40
C ALA A 20 -16.11 -14.93 2.88
N GLN A 21 -15.34 -14.37 1.95
CA GLN A 21 -14.39 -13.34 2.31
C GLN A 21 -15.26 -12.13 2.69
N GLU A 22 -15.26 -11.75 3.99
CA GLU A 22 -15.88 -10.51 4.42
C GLU A 22 -15.27 -9.38 3.59
N THR A 23 -16.07 -8.83 2.68
CA THR A 23 -15.70 -7.68 1.88
C THR A 23 -15.96 -6.45 2.73
N PHE A 24 -14.88 -5.86 3.25
CA PHE A 24 -14.99 -4.60 3.98
C PHE A 24 -15.44 -3.48 3.05
N GLU A 25 -16.46 -2.72 3.46
CA GLU A 25 -16.84 -1.47 2.82
C GLU A 25 -15.71 -0.45 2.96
N PHE A 26 -15.12 -0.03 1.84
CA PHE A 26 -13.96 0.86 1.80
C PHE A 26 -14.14 1.95 0.72
N GLU A 27 -13.82 3.19 1.09
CA GLU A 27 -14.04 4.38 0.25
C GLU A 27 -12.70 4.90 -0.29
N GLU A 28 -12.24 4.32 -1.40
CA GLU A 28 -10.97 4.71 -2.05
C GLU A 28 -10.91 6.20 -2.42
N ALA A 29 -12.07 6.80 -2.73
CA ALA A 29 -12.18 8.22 -3.09
C ALA A 29 -11.67 9.17 -1.98
N LEU A 30 -11.66 8.75 -0.71
CA LEU A 30 -11.09 9.54 0.39
C LEU A 30 -9.56 9.60 0.29
N VAL A 31 -8.93 8.50 -0.10
CA VAL A 31 -7.47 8.43 -0.32
C VAL A 31 -7.08 9.30 -1.52
N GLU A 32 -7.89 9.28 -2.59
CA GLU A 32 -7.69 10.13 -3.76
C GLU A 32 -7.73 11.62 -3.39
N GLN A 33 -8.78 12.05 -2.71
CA GLN A 33 -8.92 13.44 -2.26
C GLN A 33 -7.77 13.86 -1.34
N CYS A 34 -7.36 12.98 -0.43
CA CYS A 34 -6.21 13.20 0.43
C CYS A 34 -4.94 13.45 -0.40
N PHE A 35 -4.65 12.58 -1.36
CA PHE A 35 -3.47 12.68 -2.21
C PHE A 35 -3.44 13.98 -3.03
N GLN A 36 -4.54 14.32 -3.70
CA GLN A 36 -4.61 15.54 -4.53
C GLN A 36 -4.40 16.80 -3.68
N ASN A 37 -5.07 16.91 -2.54
CA ASN A 37 -4.92 18.06 -1.65
C ASN A 37 -3.49 18.17 -1.08
N ALA A 38 -2.89 17.05 -0.69
CA ALA A 38 -1.55 17.02 -0.13
C ALA A 38 -0.46 17.36 -1.17
N ALA A 39 -0.64 16.91 -2.42
CA ALA A 39 0.25 17.21 -3.53
C ALA A 39 0.18 18.70 -3.93
N GLU A 40 -1.00 19.31 -3.88
CA GLU A 40 -1.22 20.70 -4.33
C GLU A 40 -0.93 21.76 -3.24
N PHE A 41 -1.32 21.53 -1.98
CA PHE A 41 -1.41 22.59 -0.96
C PHE A 41 -0.41 22.49 0.21
N GLY A 42 0.71 21.79 0.02
CA GLY A 42 1.85 21.87 0.96
C GLY A 42 2.07 20.67 1.86
N ARG A 43 1.87 19.45 1.34
CA ARG A 43 2.32 18.18 1.95
C ARG A 43 1.77 17.90 3.37
N SER A 44 0.54 18.32 3.69
CA SER A 44 -0.14 17.82 4.89
C SER A 44 -0.63 16.39 4.64
N ASP A 45 -0.23 15.46 5.50
CA ASP A 45 -0.66 14.06 5.53
C ASP A 45 -1.71 13.81 6.62
N ASP A 46 -2.33 14.86 7.16
CA ASP A 46 -3.35 14.78 8.23
C ASP A 46 -4.58 13.96 7.83
N CYS A 47 -4.82 13.80 6.53
CA CYS A 47 -5.90 13.01 5.96
C CYS A 47 -5.61 11.51 5.87
N VAL A 48 -4.36 11.08 6.08
CA VAL A 48 -3.96 9.67 5.97
C VAL A 48 -4.61 8.84 7.08
N GLY A 49 -5.25 7.74 6.71
CA GLY A 49 -5.98 6.86 7.61
C GLY A 49 -7.47 7.16 7.73
N MET A 50 -7.98 8.24 7.14
CA MET A 50 -9.42 8.53 7.18
C MET A 50 -10.25 7.47 6.45
N ALA A 51 -9.75 6.91 5.35
CA ALA A 51 -10.45 5.86 4.60
C ALA A 51 -10.50 4.55 5.40
N ALA A 52 -9.39 4.16 6.01
CA ALA A 52 -9.30 3.02 6.92
C ALA A 52 -10.18 3.23 8.16
N GLY A 53 -10.20 4.44 8.73
CA GLY A 53 -11.06 4.79 9.87
C GLY A 53 -12.54 4.64 9.52
N LEU A 54 -12.98 5.21 8.39
CA LEU A 54 -14.37 5.06 7.92
C LEU A 54 -14.71 3.59 7.62
N CYS A 55 -13.78 2.84 7.04
CA CYS A 55 -13.93 1.40 6.86
C CYS A 55 -14.15 0.68 8.19
N MET A 56 -13.40 1.01 9.25
CA MET A 56 -13.60 0.40 10.57
C MET A 56 -14.97 0.74 11.17
N GLU A 57 -15.50 1.94 10.92
CA GLU A 57 -16.83 2.36 11.37
C GLU A 57 -17.98 1.69 10.62
N LYS A 58 -17.85 1.50 9.30
CA LYS A 58 -18.92 0.95 8.45
C LYS A 58 -19.09 -0.56 8.56
N ASN A 59 -18.08 -1.29 9.02
CA ASN A 59 -18.07 -2.74 8.99
C ASN A 59 -18.24 -3.35 10.38
N GLU A 60 -19.09 -4.39 10.49
CA GLU A 60 -19.18 -5.19 11.71
C GLU A 60 -17.80 -5.80 12.03
N GLY A 61 -17.37 -5.67 13.29
CA GLY A 61 -16.03 -6.11 13.68
C GLY A 61 -14.88 -5.26 13.12
N GLY A 62 -15.15 -4.11 12.50
CA GLY A 62 -14.12 -3.21 11.93
C GLY A 62 -13.09 -2.74 12.96
N TRP A 63 -13.48 -2.56 14.22
CA TRP A 63 -12.58 -2.21 15.32
C TRP A 63 -11.94 -3.42 16.02
N SER A 64 -12.19 -4.64 15.54
CA SER A 64 -11.40 -5.80 15.98
C SER A 64 -9.97 -5.70 15.45
N THR A 65 -9.03 -6.43 16.05
CA THR A 65 -7.66 -6.52 15.51
C THR A 65 -7.65 -6.93 14.04
N TYR A 66 -8.51 -7.86 13.65
CA TYR A 66 -8.63 -8.32 12.27
C TYR A 66 -9.19 -7.22 11.36
N GLY A 67 -10.30 -6.58 11.76
CA GLY A 67 -10.94 -5.52 10.99
C GLY A 67 -10.04 -4.30 10.79
N MET A 68 -9.30 -3.90 11.84
CA MET A 68 -8.33 -2.81 11.74
C MET A 68 -7.26 -3.12 10.70
N MET A 69 -6.69 -4.32 10.74
CA MET A 69 -5.67 -4.74 9.77
C MET A 69 -6.22 -4.84 8.35
N ALA A 70 -7.46 -5.31 8.18
CA ALA A 70 -8.12 -5.38 6.89
C ALA A 70 -8.32 -3.98 6.28
N CYS A 71 -8.94 -3.07 7.03
CA CYS A 71 -9.18 -1.70 6.59
C CYS A 71 -7.89 -0.93 6.31
N GLN A 72 -6.88 -1.06 7.18
CA GLN A 72 -5.56 -0.47 6.94
C GLN A 72 -4.89 -1.08 5.70
N GLY A 73 -5.01 -2.40 5.49
CA GLY A 73 -4.47 -3.07 4.31
C GLY A 73 -5.07 -2.55 3.00
N LEU A 74 -6.37 -2.25 2.99
CA LEU A 74 -7.04 -1.64 1.83
C LEU A 74 -6.48 -0.25 1.55
N GLU A 75 -6.35 0.60 2.55
CA GLU A 75 -5.77 1.94 2.36
C GLU A 75 -4.29 1.90 1.97
N ILE A 76 -3.49 0.99 2.55
CA ILE A 76 -2.08 0.76 2.16
C ILE A 76 -1.99 0.41 0.68
N ALA A 77 -2.88 -0.44 0.16
CA ALA A 77 -2.83 -0.85 -1.24
C ALA A 77 -3.03 0.35 -2.20
N VAL A 78 -3.93 1.28 -1.85
CA VAL A 78 -4.14 2.50 -2.63
C VAL A 78 -2.91 3.41 -2.55
N TRP A 79 -2.34 3.59 -1.36
CA TRP A 79 -1.12 4.39 -1.19
C TRP A 79 0.08 3.79 -1.93
N ASP A 80 0.23 2.47 -1.94
CA ASP A 80 1.31 1.78 -2.67
C ASP A 80 1.15 1.92 -4.19
N ALA A 81 -0.07 1.87 -4.71
CA ALA A 81 -0.34 2.14 -6.12
C ALA A 81 0.06 3.58 -6.50
N LYS A 82 -0.29 4.57 -5.66
CA LYS A 82 0.11 5.98 -5.84
C LYS A 82 1.63 6.15 -5.77
N LEU A 83 2.28 5.58 -4.76
CA LEU A 83 3.72 5.60 -4.59
C LEU A 83 4.45 5.07 -5.84
N ASN A 84 4.03 3.91 -6.34
CA ASN A 84 4.65 3.31 -7.51
C ASN A 84 4.40 4.14 -8.78
N GLY A 85 3.20 4.71 -8.94
CA GLY A 85 2.88 5.62 -10.04
C GLY A 85 3.79 6.84 -10.06
N GLU A 86 3.90 7.54 -8.93
CA GLU A 86 4.77 8.72 -8.79
C GLU A 86 6.25 8.36 -8.93
N TYR A 87 6.68 7.22 -8.42
CA TYR A 87 8.05 6.76 -8.59
C TYR A 87 8.41 6.58 -10.07
N GLN A 88 7.54 5.96 -10.88
CA GLN A 88 7.79 5.82 -12.31
C GLN A 88 7.85 7.17 -13.03
N ARG A 89 6.96 8.11 -12.67
CA ARG A 89 6.97 9.47 -13.23
C ARG A 89 8.28 10.19 -12.94
N VAL A 90 8.68 10.24 -11.66
CA VAL A 90 9.91 10.93 -11.23
C VAL A 90 11.16 10.23 -11.80
N LEU A 91 11.15 8.90 -11.90
CA LEU A 91 12.25 8.15 -12.52
C LEU A 91 12.43 8.48 -14.01
N ALA A 92 11.32 8.63 -14.75
CA ALA A 92 11.38 9.03 -16.16
C ALA A 92 12.00 10.43 -16.33
N GLN A 93 11.62 11.38 -15.47
CA GLN A 93 12.16 12.73 -15.48
C GLN A 93 13.65 12.76 -15.08
N ALA A 94 14.03 12.00 -14.05
CA ALA A 94 15.43 11.89 -13.64
C ALA A 94 16.32 11.37 -14.79
N LYS A 95 15.85 10.36 -15.53
CA LYS A 95 16.52 9.84 -16.73
C LYS A 95 16.66 10.87 -17.84
N GLN A 96 15.61 11.65 -18.07
CA GLN A 96 15.63 12.71 -19.06
C GLN A 96 16.68 13.78 -18.70
N MET A 97 16.68 14.23 -17.44
CA MET A 97 17.66 15.21 -16.97
C MET A 97 19.09 14.69 -17.05
N ASP A 98 19.33 13.43 -16.67
CA ASP A 98 20.65 12.81 -16.78
C ASP A 98 21.14 12.79 -18.24
N ALA A 99 20.26 12.48 -19.19
CA ALA A 99 20.59 12.53 -20.62
C ALA A 99 20.90 13.96 -21.11
N GLU A 100 20.11 14.95 -20.69
CA GLU A 100 20.35 16.36 -21.03
C GLU A 100 21.69 16.88 -20.49
N TYR A 101 22.06 16.52 -19.26
CA TYR A 101 23.35 16.87 -18.69
C TYR A 101 24.52 16.18 -19.41
N MET A 102 24.35 14.91 -19.79
CA MET A 102 25.35 14.20 -20.58
C MET A 102 25.56 14.85 -21.95
N ASP A 103 24.50 15.21 -22.66
CA ASP A 103 24.58 15.90 -23.96
C ASP A 103 25.23 17.29 -23.85
N ALA A 104 25.01 17.98 -22.73
CA ALA A 104 25.65 19.25 -22.42
C ALA A 104 27.12 19.13 -21.97
N GLY A 105 27.65 17.90 -21.80
CA GLY A 105 28.99 17.66 -21.28
C GLY A 105 29.18 18.03 -19.81
N ALA A 106 28.09 18.13 -19.04
CA ALA A 106 28.12 18.46 -17.63
C ALA A 106 28.49 17.22 -16.79
N ALA A 107 29.44 17.38 -15.87
CA ALA A 107 29.79 16.34 -14.90
C ALA A 107 29.03 16.55 -13.58
N VAL A 108 27.77 16.09 -13.54
CA VAL A 108 26.89 16.18 -12.36
C VAL A 108 26.49 14.78 -11.86
N PRO A 109 26.09 14.62 -10.59
CA PRO A 109 25.58 13.34 -10.08
C PRO A 109 24.33 12.87 -10.85
N SER A 110 24.19 11.57 -11.06
CA SER A 110 22.99 10.98 -11.68
C SER A 110 21.79 11.11 -10.75
N GLN A 111 20.72 11.72 -11.26
CA GLN A 111 19.45 11.80 -10.58
C GLN A 111 18.75 10.43 -10.55
N GLU A 112 18.88 9.61 -11.60
CA GLU A 112 18.33 8.25 -11.60
C GLU A 112 18.94 7.41 -10.45
N GLU A 113 20.27 7.41 -10.33
CA GLU A 113 20.96 6.64 -9.30
C GLU A 113 20.57 7.13 -7.89
N ALA A 114 20.56 8.45 -7.69
CA ALA A 114 20.19 9.06 -6.42
C ALA A 114 18.73 8.74 -6.02
N LEU A 115 17.78 8.80 -6.96
CA LEU A 115 16.38 8.45 -6.71
C LEU A 115 16.23 6.98 -6.29
N ARG A 116 16.92 6.08 -7.00
CA ARG A 116 16.87 4.63 -6.71
C ARG A 116 17.50 4.30 -5.36
N GLU A 117 18.59 4.95 -5.02
CA GLU A 117 19.25 4.78 -3.72
C GLU A 117 18.33 5.27 -2.59
N MET A 118 17.76 6.47 -2.74
CA MET A 118 16.83 7.04 -1.76
C MET A 118 15.62 6.13 -1.52
N GLN A 119 14.98 5.61 -2.57
CA GLN A 119 13.82 4.71 -2.39
C GLN A 119 14.18 3.41 -1.67
N ARG A 120 15.35 2.81 -1.96
CA ARG A 120 15.79 1.61 -1.24
C ARG A 120 16.08 1.89 0.22
N ALA A 121 16.73 3.01 0.52
CA ALA A 121 16.99 3.44 1.89
C ALA A 121 15.68 3.72 2.64
N TRP A 122 14.71 4.35 1.99
CA TRP A 122 13.38 4.60 2.54
C TRP A 122 12.63 3.30 2.89
N ILE A 123 12.67 2.27 2.04
CA ILE A 123 12.05 0.96 2.35
C ILE A 123 12.62 0.40 3.65
N ALA A 124 13.95 0.39 3.80
CA ALA A 124 14.59 -0.09 5.02
C ALA A 124 14.20 0.75 6.25
N PHE A 125 14.11 2.07 6.10
CA PHE A 125 13.66 2.97 7.15
C PHE A 125 12.19 2.73 7.55
N ARG A 126 11.30 2.56 6.58
CA ARG A 126 9.89 2.22 6.82
C ARG A 126 9.76 0.91 7.57
N ASP A 127 10.39 -0.14 7.07
CA ASP A 127 10.27 -1.48 7.64
C ASP A 127 10.85 -1.53 9.06
N GLY A 128 11.98 -0.85 9.30
CA GLY A 128 12.58 -0.70 10.62
C GLY A 128 11.69 0.08 11.59
N THR A 129 11.14 1.22 11.15
CA THR A 129 10.22 2.06 11.93
C THR A 129 8.96 1.28 12.32
N CYS A 130 8.32 0.62 11.36
CA CYS A 130 7.08 -0.11 11.62
C CYS A 130 7.31 -1.42 12.40
N GLY A 131 8.48 -2.04 12.28
CA GLY A 131 8.94 -3.11 13.15
C GLY A 131 9.13 -2.64 14.61
N TYR A 132 9.65 -1.43 14.82
CA TYR A 132 9.73 -0.82 16.14
C TYR A 132 8.34 -0.54 16.72
N GLU A 133 7.42 0.07 15.96
CA GLU A 133 6.04 0.31 16.44
C GLU A 133 5.32 -1.00 16.80
N ARG A 134 5.53 -2.08 16.03
CA ARG A 134 5.06 -3.42 16.38
C ARG A 134 5.61 -3.89 17.74
N SER A 135 6.90 -3.68 17.97
CA SER A 135 7.59 -4.18 19.17
C SER A 135 7.06 -3.58 20.47
N LEU A 136 6.48 -2.37 20.42
CA LEU A 136 5.87 -1.69 21.57
C LEU A 136 4.70 -2.47 22.18
N TRP A 137 4.13 -3.43 21.44
CA TRP A 137 3.01 -4.26 21.86
C TRP A 137 3.41 -5.65 22.36
N GLY A 138 4.70 -6.00 22.34
CA GLY A 138 5.18 -7.34 22.66
C GLY A 138 4.43 -8.42 21.88
N ASN A 139 3.87 -9.41 22.60
CA ASN A 139 3.06 -10.49 22.01
C ASN A 139 1.55 -10.16 21.95
N GLY A 140 1.15 -8.92 22.21
CA GLY A 140 -0.25 -8.48 22.15
C GLY A 140 -0.78 -8.42 20.72
N THR A 141 -2.10 -8.63 20.56
CA THR A 141 -2.78 -8.60 19.25
C THR A 141 -2.79 -7.21 18.62
N GLY A 142 -2.73 -6.13 19.43
CA GLY A 142 -2.65 -4.75 18.94
C GLY A 142 -1.39 -4.42 18.14
N GLY A 143 -0.36 -5.27 18.19
CA GLY A 143 0.83 -5.08 17.37
C GLY A 143 0.56 -5.12 15.86
N GLY A 144 -0.45 -5.88 15.41
CA GLY A 144 -0.83 -5.93 14.00
C GLY A 144 -1.31 -4.57 13.48
N PRO A 145 -2.39 -4.02 14.07
CA PRO A 145 -2.89 -2.70 13.74
C PRO A 145 -1.87 -1.56 13.93
N ALA A 146 -0.97 -1.66 14.92
CA ALA A 146 0.08 -0.67 15.10
C ALA A 146 1.07 -0.65 13.93
N SER A 147 1.57 -1.83 13.54
CA SER A 147 2.44 -1.96 12.37
C SER A 147 1.72 -1.55 11.08
N GLY A 148 0.45 -1.93 10.91
CA GLY A 148 -0.36 -1.58 9.74
C GLY A 148 -0.57 -0.07 9.62
N GLY A 149 -0.95 0.59 10.72
CA GLY A 149 -1.08 2.05 10.76
C GLY A 149 0.23 2.78 10.44
N CYS A 150 1.36 2.28 10.93
CA CYS A 150 2.68 2.81 10.56
C CYS A 150 2.95 2.68 9.05
N MET A 151 2.78 1.48 8.49
CA MET A 151 3.03 1.21 7.07
C MET A 151 2.18 2.12 6.18
N MET A 152 0.92 2.32 6.55
CA MET A 152 0.00 3.23 5.87
C MET A 152 0.50 4.67 5.86
N ARG A 153 0.80 5.25 7.04
CA ARG A 153 1.30 6.63 7.16
C ARG A 153 2.59 6.83 6.36
N MET A 154 3.55 5.93 6.53
CA MET A 154 4.85 6.03 5.86
C MET A 154 4.75 5.90 4.34
N THR A 155 3.88 5.01 3.84
CA THR A 155 3.67 4.82 2.39
C THR A 155 2.97 6.04 1.78
N ALA A 156 1.96 6.58 2.46
CA ALA A 156 1.29 7.80 2.03
C ALA A 156 2.24 9.00 1.97
N ALA A 157 3.02 9.22 3.04
CA ALA A 157 3.99 10.30 3.11
C ALA A 157 5.01 10.23 1.97
N GLN A 158 5.48 9.03 1.62
CA GLN A 158 6.42 8.85 0.51
C GLN A 158 5.76 9.06 -0.86
N ALA A 159 4.50 8.64 -1.05
CA ALA A 159 3.75 8.93 -2.26
C ALA A 159 3.59 10.45 -2.46
N ILE A 160 3.20 11.18 -1.40
CA ILE A 160 3.06 12.64 -1.40
C ILE A 160 4.42 13.32 -1.63
N TYR A 161 5.48 12.81 -1.00
CA TYR A 161 6.85 13.30 -1.22
C TYR A 161 7.22 13.21 -2.71
N LEU A 162 7.02 12.05 -3.34
CA LEU A 162 7.32 11.87 -4.76
C LEU A 162 6.43 12.72 -5.67
N ALA A 163 5.15 12.88 -5.35
CA ALA A 163 4.23 13.74 -6.09
C ALA A 163 4.72 15.19 -6.17
N GLY A 164 5.34 15.70 -5.09
CA GLY A 164 5.93 17.03 -5.06
C GLY A 164 7.27 17.17 -5.81
N HIS A 165 7.83 16.09 -6.36
CA HIS A 165 9.08 16.14 -7.14
C HIS A 165 8.80 16.06 -8.64
N GLY A 166 9.61 16.78 -9.42
CA GLY A 166 9.53 16.73 -10.88
C GLY A 166 8.37 17.53 -11.48
N GLN A 167 7.91 18.56 -10.77
CA GLN A 167 7.25 19.67 -11.43
C GLN A 167 8.33 20.62 -11.94
N GLU A 168 8.34 20.90 -13.24
CA GLU A 168 9.13 21.99 -13.82
C GLU A 168 8.73 23.29 -13.10
N TYR A 169 9.70 24.02 -12.57
CA TYR A 169 9.46 25.36 -12.01
C TYR A 169 9.27 26.39 -13.13
#